data_AF-U1ZS14-F1
#
_entry.id   AF-U1ZS14-F1
#
_cell.length_a   1.000
_cell.length_b   1.000
_cell.length_c   1.000
_cell.angle_alpha   90.00
_cell.angle_beta   90.00
_cell.angle_gamma   90.00
#
_symmetry.space_group_name_H-M   'P 1'
#
loop_
_entity.id
_entity.type
_entity.pdbx_description
1 polymer ?
#
loop_
_entity_poly.entity_id
_entity_poly.type
_entity_poly.pdbx_seq_one_letter_code
_entity_poly.pdbx_strand_id
1 'polypeptide(L)'
;IAALPAAQRPRAEEALQRLLAFDGRLAASSADAAIYAAFLHESARQTFLDELGPDSSPAWQALVQTANTSYSAQADHLLGRPDSPFWNDLRTPQQEDKPAILARSLAASIELLESRLGQERSAWQWGKLHSYAWVTETTRLAPYMSASQRASINALKSYLDRGPYPAGGDHSTLNVSAYAWGQDFDTWLIPAMRIVVDFAAAEPLHGVNSSGQSGNPASPHYADGIEAWLKGGYMSFPFRAENLDKVYGNQRLLLMPAR
;
A
#
# COMPACT_ATOMS: atom_id res chain seq x y z
N ILE A 1 17.53 22.95 -4.10
CA ILE A 1 18.61 22.12 -3.49
C ILE A 1 19.77 22.96 -2.98
N ALA A 2 20.42 23.81 -3.78
CA ALA A 2 21.57 24.60 -3.32
C ALA A 2 21.31 25.47 -2.06
N ALA A 3 20.06 25.92 -1.87
CA ALA A 3 19.62 26.67 -0.70
C ALA A 3 19.43 25.82 0.57
N LEU A 4 19.48 24.48 0.49
CA LEU A 4 19.36 23.62 1.67
C LEU A 4 20.61 23.72 2.57
N PRO A 5 20.50 23.37 3.86
CA PRO A 5 21.65 23.13 4.72
C PRO A 5 22.63 22.15 4.10
N ALA A 6 23.94 22.38 4.26
CA ALA A 6 24.98 21.60 3.59
C ALA A 6 24.88 20.08 3.85
N ALA A 7 24.44 19.68 5.05
CA ALA A 7 24.25 18.27 5.41
C ALA A 7 23.11 17.58 4.65
N GLN A 8 22.12 18.33 4.14
CA GLN A 8 20.95 17.78 3.45
C GLN A 8 21.14 17.72 1.93
N ARG A 9 22.01 18.56 1.35
CA ARG A 9 22.20 18.64 -0.11
C ARG A 9 22.56 17.30 -0.76
N PRO A 10 23.52 16.50 -0.22
CA PRO A 10 23.89 15.24 -0.85
C PRO A 10 22.72 14.27 -0.97
N ARG A 11 21.89 14.18 0.09
CA ARG A 11 20.68 13.34 0.08
C ARG A 11 19.67 13.81 -0.97
N ALA A 12 19.41 15.13 -1.04
CA ALA A 12 18.49 15.68 -2.02
C ALA A 12 18.97 15.49 -3.47
N GLU A 13 20.28 15.64 -3.72
CA GLU A 13 20.89 15.42 -5.04
C GLU A 13 20.83 13.95 -5.45
N GLU A 14 21.14 13.04 -4.53
CA GLU A 14 21.00 11.58 -4.75
C GLU A 14 19.57 11.22 -5.11
N ALA A 15 18.59 11.64 -4.30
CA ALA A 15 17.18 11.36 -4.56
C ALA A 15 16.73 11.91 -5.92
N LEU A 16 17.08 13.15 -6.24
CA LEU A 16 16.73 13.76 -7.53
C LEU A 16 17.33 12.97 -8.69
N GLN A 17 18.63 12.65 -8.63
CA GLN A 17 19.30 11.90 -9.68
C GLN A 17 18.67 10.53 -9.89
N ARG A 18 18.38 9.81 -8.80
CA ARG A 18 17.74 8.49 -8.86
C ARG A 18 16.33 8.55 -9.41
N LEU A 19 15.54 9.55 -9.01
CA LEU A 19 14.18 9.73 -9.53
C LEU A 19 14.16 10.14 -11.00
N LEU A 20 15.11 10.93 -11.47
CA LEU A 20 15.24 11.27 -12.90
C LEU A 20 15.66 10.06 -13.75
N ALA A 21 16.40 9.11 -13.17
CA ALA A 21 16.81 7.87 -13.82
C ALA A 21 15.81 6.73 -13.64
N PHE A 22 14.81 6.90 -12.77
CA PHE A 22 13.85 5.86 -12.44
C PHE A 22 13.00 5.48 -13.66
N ASP A 23 12.87 4.19 -13.93
CA ASP A 23 12.15 3.64 -15.07
C ASP A 23 10.63 3.61 -14.90
N GLY A 24 10.12 4.09 -13.76
CA GLY A 24 8.71 4.09 -13.41
C GLY A 24 8.17 2.72 -12.96
N ARG A 25 9.00 1.67 -12.86
CA ARG A 25 8.55 0.34 -12.45
C ARG A 25 8.58 0.21 -10.93
N LEU A 26 7.40 0.22 -10.34
CA LEU A 26 7.18 0.01 -8.90
C LEU A 26 7.27 -1.46 -8.49
N ALA A 27 8.32 -2.17 -8.92
CA ALA A 27 8.56 -3.55 -8.49
C ALA A 27 8.88 -3.61 -6.99
N ALA A 28 8.45 -4.66 -6.31
CA ALA A 28 8.72 -4.85 -4.89
C ALA A 28 10.23 -4.87 -4.55
N SER A 29 11.08 -5.33 -5.47
CA SER A 29 12.53 -5.34 -5.31
C SER A 29 13.21 -4.01 -5.65
N SER A 30 12.47 -3.01 -6.15
CA SER A 30 13.06 -1.76 -6.64
C SER A 30 13.39 -0.81 -5.49
N ALA A 31 14.65 -0.36 -5.45
CA ALA A 31 15.11 0.65 -4.52
C ALA A 31 14.65 2.06 -4.94
N ASP A 32 14.60 2.34 -6.25
CA ASP A 32 14.13 3.64 -6.77
C ASP A 32 12.63 3.83 -6.54
N ALA A 33 11.85 2.74 -6.63
CA ALA A 33 10.45 2.74 -6.25
C ALA A 33 10.24 3.13 -4.78
N ALA A 34 11.13 2.66 -3.88
CA ALA A 34 11.10 3.06 -2.48
C ALA A 34 11.39 4.55 -2.29
N ILE A 35 12.37 5.11 -3.04
CA ILE A 35 12.67 6.55 -3.01
C ILE A 35 11.50 7.36 -3.54
N TYR A 36 10.89 6.93 -4.64
CA TYR A 36 9.71 7.58 -5.21
C TYR A 36 8.57 7.61 -4.19
N ALA A 37 8.24 6.47 -3.59
CA ALA A 37 7.17 6.40 -2.60
C ALA A 37 7.46 7.23 -1.35
N ALA A 38 8.70 7.21 -0.86
CA ALA A 38 9.16 8.02 0.27
C ALA A 38 9.14 9.52 -0.07
N PHE A 39 9.50 9.91 -1.28
CA PHE A 39 9.39 11.29 -1.75
C PHE A 39 7.94 11.76 -1.76
N LEU A 40 7.00 10.95 -2.26
CA LEU A 40 5.57 11.30 -2.22
C LEU A 40 5.06 11.46 -0.79
N HIS A 41 5.44 10.52 0.10
CA HIS A 41 5.11 10.56 1.52
C HIS A 41 5.63 11.85 2.18
N GLU A 42 6.91 12.15 2.00
CA GLU A 42 7.53 13.36 2.57
C GLU A 42 7.03 14.63 1.91
N SER A 43 6.71 14.63 0.61
CA SER A 43 6.16 15.80 -0.06
C SER A 43 4.81 16.21 0.54
N ALA A 44 3.96 15.25 0.89
CA ALA A 44 2.72 15.54 1.59
C ALA A 44 3.01 16.17 2.97
N ARG A 45 3.95 15.60 3.73
CA ARG A 45 4.28 16.11 5.08
C ARG A 45 4.90 17.50 5.03
N GLN A 46 5.86 17.72 4.13
CA GLN A 46 6.56 19.00 3.99
C GLN A 46 5.67 20.13 3.44
N THR A 47 4.55 19.79 2.79
CA THR A 47 3.62 20.77 2.19
C THR A 47 2.47 21.15 3.14
N PHE A 48 2.00 20.26 4.03
CA PHE A 48 0.75 20.55 4.76
C PHE A 48 0.84 20.43 6.29
N LEU A 49 1.94 19.88 6.83
CA LEU A 49 2.01 19.56 8.25
C LEU A 49 2.14 20.81 9.13
N ASP A 50 2.72 21.90 8.61
CA ASP A 50 2.84 23.14 9.39
C ASP A 50 1.50 23.85 9.62
N GLU A 51 0.57 23.82 8.66
CA GLU A 51 -0.76 24.41 8.85
C GLU A 51 -1.76 23.45 9.51
N LEU A 52 -1.67 22.16 9.19
CA LEU A 52 -2.62 21.16 9.70
C LEU A 52 -2.20 20.58 11.05
N GLY A 53 -0.98 20.87 11.51
CA GLY A 53 -0.42 20.33 12.74
C GLY A 53 0.21 18.94 12.55
N PRO A 54 0.71 18.33 13.63
CA PRO A 54 1.40 17.05 13.55
C PRO A 54 0.50 15.97 12.94
N ASP A 55 1.10 14.85 12.53
CA ASP A 55 0.40 13.71 11.94
C ASP A 55 -0.70 13.09 12.82
N SER A 56 -0.66 13.35 14.13
CA SER A 56 -1.71 12.98 15.08
C SER A 56 -2.90 13.94 15.12
N SER A 57 -2.85 15.07 14.41
CA SER A 57 -3.92 16.06 14.42
C SER A 57 -5.16 15.57 13.64
N PRO A 58 -6.38 15.95 14.06
CA PRO A 58 -7.60 15.61 13.30
C PRO A 58 -7.60 16.17 11.88
N ALA A 59 -7.02 17.37 11.68
CA ALA A 59 -6.98 18.01 10.36
C ALA A 59 -6.06 17.26 9.38
N TRP A 60 -4.89 16.82 9.86
CA TRP A 60 -3.99 15.98 9.07
C TRP A 60 -4.64 14.64 8.71
N GLN A 61 -5.23 13.97 9.71
CA GLN A 61 -5.91 12.69 9.48
C GLN A 61 -7.06 12.83 8.47
N ALA A 62 -7.81 13.94 8.54
CA ALA A 62 -8.86 14.23 7.57
C ALA A 62 -8.32 14.47 6.15
N LEU A 63 -7.18 15.17 5.99
CA LEU A 63 -6.52 15.35 4.70
C LEU A 63 -6.12 13.99 4.09
N VAL A 64 -5.43 13.15 4.86
CA VAL A 64 -4.99 11.82 4.42
C VAL A 64 -6.20 10.95 4.04
N GLN A 65 -7.23 10.92 4.87
CA GLN A 65 -8.44 10.13 4.60
C GLN A 65 -9.20 10.61 3.36
N THR A 66 -9.32 11.93 3.17
CA THR A 66 -10.00 12.51 2.00
C THR A 66 -9.25 12.19 0.71
N ALA A 67 -7.91 12.22 0.75
CA ALA A 67 -7.08 11.88 -0.39
C ALA A 67 -7.24 10.43 -0.86
N ASN A 68 -7.48 9.52 0.08
CA ASN A 68 -7.70 8.10 -0.22
C ASN A 68 -9.11 7.79 -0.74
N THR A 69 -10.11 8.59 -0.35
CA THR A 69 -11.53 8.28 -0.62
C THR A 69 -12.19 9.19 -1.65
N SER A 70 -11.55 10.31 -1.99
CA SER A 70 -12.11 11.34 -2.85
C SER A 70 -10.99 12.12 -3.56
N TYR A 71 -10.79 13.39 -3.21
CA TYR A 71 -9.84 14.29 -3.84
C TYR A 71 -8.49 14.28 -3.13
N SER A 72 -7.42 13.93 -3.87
CA SER A 72 -6.05 14.07 -3.38
C SER A 72 -5.54 15.49 -3.59
N ALA A 73 -5.66 16.31 -2.53
CA ALA A 73 -5.04 17.62 -2.49
C ALA A 73 -3.51 17.53 -2.62
N GLN A 74 -2.89 16.47 -2.09
CA GLN A 74 -1.44 16.25 -2.19
C GLN A 74 -0.99 16.13 -3.66
N ALA A 75 -1.66 15.28 -4.45
CA ALA A 75 -1.34 15.12 -5.86
C ALA A 75 -1.65 16.39 -6.67
N ASP A 76 -2.79 17.05 -6.41
CA ASP A 76 -3.15 18.31 -7.09
C ASP A 76 -2.11 19.39 -6.83
N HIS A 77 -1.63 19.54 -5.60
CA HIS A 77 -0.63 20.56 -5.29
C HIS A 77 0.70 20.22 -5.96
N LEU A 78 1.14 18.97 -5.81
CA LEU A 78 2.38 18.48 -6.40
C LEU A 78 2.42 18.65 -7.93
N LEU A 79 1.30 18.47 -8.63
CA LEU A 79 1.26 18.49 -10.10
C LEU A 79 0.76 19.82 -10.70
N GLY A 80 -0.25 20.45 -10.09
CA GLY A 80 -1.05 21.50 -10.74
C GLY A 80 -1.07 22.86 -10.05
N ARG A 81 -0.57 23.00 -8.81
CA ARG A 81 -0.62 24.27 -8.05
C ARG A 81 0.76 24.86 -7.80
N PRO A 82 1.43 25.49 -8.77
CA PRO A 82 2.74 26.12 -8.54
C PRO A 82 2.69 27.29 -7.54
N ASP A 83 1.54 27.93 -7.41
CA ASP A 83 1.26 29.13 -6.60
C ASP A 83 0.50 28.81 -5.30
N SER A 84 0.45 27.55 -4.88
CA SER A 84 -0.24 27.16 -3.65
C SER A 84 0.35 27.91 -2.42
N PRO A 85 -0.50 28.43 -1.53
CA PRO A 85 -0.03 29.02 -0.27
C PRO A 85 0.64 27.98 0.65
N PHE A 86 0.29 26.70 0.53
CA PHE A 86 0.88 25.58 1.28
C PHE A 86 2.36 25.30 0.92
N TRP A 87 2.94 26.02 -0.04
CA TRP A 87 4.39 25.91 -0.27
C TRP A 87 5.23 26.70 0.74
N ASN A 88 4.60 27.56 1.53
CA ASN A 88 5.28 28.39 2.49
C ASN A 88 5.17 27.78 3.89
N ASP A 89 6.31 27.44 4.51
CA ASP A 89 6.31 26.85 5.84
C ASP A 89 6.16 27.93 6.90
N LEU A 90 5.01 27.99 7.58
CA LEU A 90 4.72 29.05 8.56
C LEU A 90 5.62 28.99 9.81
N ARG A 91 6.42 27.93 9.97
CA ARG A 91 7.36 27.77 11.09
C ARG A 91 8.72 28.39 10.79
N THR A 92 9.01 28.74 9.54
CA THR A 92 10.28 29.35 9.15
C THR A 92 10.10 30.87 8.97
N PRO A 93 11.18 31.66 9.17
CA PRO A 93 11.11 33.11 8.97
C PRO A 93 11.25 33.52 7.50
N GLN A 94 11.72 32.64 6.62
CA GLN A 94 11.83 32.90 5.18
C GLN A 94 10.66 32.28 4.46
N GLN A 95 10.08 32.99 3.49
CA GLN A 95 9.03 32.43 2.67
C GLN A 95 9.60 31.41 1.67
N GLU A 96 9.14 30.16 1.74
CA GLU A 96 9.47 29.13 0.76
C GLU A 96 8.53 29.10 -0.45
N ASP A 97 9.02 28.47 -1.52
CA ASP A 97 8.29 28.15 -2.73
C ASP A 97 8.29 26.64 -3.00
N LYS A 98 7.55 26.22 -4.03
CA LYS A 98 7.46 24.81 -4.43
C LYS A 98 8.85 24.15 -4.60
N PRO A 99 9.80 24.70 -5.37
CA PRO A 99 11.16 24.15 -5.46
C PRO A 99 11.85 23.95 -4.11
N ALA A 100 11.71 24.87 -3.16
CA ALA A 100 12.29 24.74 -1.83
C ALA A 100 11.66 23.56 -1.05
N ILE A 101 10.33 23.44 -1.03
CA ILE A 101 9.62 22.34 -0.36
C ILE A 101 9.97 20.98 -0.99
N LEU A 102 10.01 20.89 -2.33
CA LEU A 102 10.39 19.66 -3.01
C LEU A 102 11.85 19.29 -2.73
N ALA A 103 12.76 20.26 -2.66
CA ALA A 103 14.15 19.99 -2.28
C ALA A 103 14.26 19.43 -0.85
N ARG A 104 13.49 19.96 0.11
CA ARG A 104 13.43 19.40 1.48
C ARG A 104 12.86 17.98 1.47
N SER A 105 11.80 17.75 0.71
CA SER A 105 11.16 16.44 0.57
C SER A 105 12.10 15.37 -0.01
N LEU A 106 12.96 15.74 -0.96
CA LEU A 106 13.99 14.87 -1.52
C LEU A 106 15.06 14.47 -0.49
N ALA A 107 15.51 15.40 0.36
CA ALA A 107 16.44 15.05 1.44
C ALA A 107 15.76 14.15 2.49
N ALA A 108 14.53 14.50 2.87
CA ALA A 108 13.75 13.79 3.86
C ALA A 108 13.41 12.35 3.41
N SER A 109 13.20 12.11 2.11
CA SER A 109 12.90 10.76 1.61
C SER A 109 14.07 9.79 1.84
N ILE A 110 15.31 10.22 1.59
CA ILE A 110 16.52 9.42 1.85
C ILE A 110 16.67 9.18 3.36
N GLU A 111 16.45 10.20 4.19
CA GLU A 111 16.52 10.08 5.65
C GLU A 111 15.45 9.11 6.20
N LEU A 112 14.23 9.18 5.67
CA LEU A 112 13.17 8.24 5.99
C LEU A 112 13.59 6.81 5.63
N LEU A 113 14.11 6.59 4.43
CA LEU A 113 14.56 5.26 4.00
C LEU A 113 15.74 4.74 4.80
N GLU A 114 16.70 5.60 5.16
CA GLU A 114 17.77 5.25 6.09
C GLU A 114 17.22 4.75 7.43
N SER A 115 16.22 5.44 7.98
CA SER A 115 15.62 5.09 9.27
C SER A 115 14.83 3.78 9.21
N ARG A 116 14.19 3.46 8.07
CA ARG A 116 13.29 2.32 7.92
C ARG A 116 13.98 1.07 7.36
N LEU A 117 14.94 1.24 6.45
CA LEU A 117 15.59 0.16 5.70
C LEU A 117 17.10 0.06 5.97
N GLY A 118 17.67 0.97 6.75
CA GLY A 118 19.09 1.01 7.08
C GLY A 118 19.92 1.83 6.09
N GLN A 119 21.21 2.00 6.38
CA GLN A 119 22.11 2.87 5.63
C GLN A 119 22.55 2.30 4.26
N GLU A 120 22.52 0.98 4.08
CA GLU A 120 22.96 0.32 2.85
C GLU A 120 21.93 0.47 1.71
N ARG A 121 22.16 1.46 0.82
CA ARG A 121 21.24 1.81 -0.28
C ARG A 121 20.91 0.65 -1.23
N SER A 122 21.89 -0.22 -1.47
CA SER A 122 21.75 -1.39 -2.35
C SER A 122 20.81 -2.45 -1.76
N ALA A 123 20.55 -2.41 -0.44
CA ALA A 123 19.64 -3.33 0.23
C ALA A 123 18.18 -2.81 0.28
N TRP A 124 17.94 -1.57 -0.15
CA TRP A 124 16.60 -0.98 -0.18
C TRP A 124 15.72 -1.65 -1.20
N GLN A 125 14.47 -1.92 -0.82
CA GLN A 125 13.47 -2.55 -1.66
C GLN A 125 12.10 -2.02 -1.27
N TRP A 126 11.30 -1.60 -2.25
CA TRP A 126 9.95 -1.09 -2.01
C TRP A 126 9.11 -2.04 -1.16
N GLY A 127 9.15 -3.34 -1.46
CA GLY A 127 8.42 -4.39 -0.76
C GLY A 127 8.85 -4.64 0.70
N LYS A 128 9.94 -4.01 1.17
CA LYS A 128 10.31 -4.01 2.60
C LYS A 128 9.59 -2.90 3.39
N LEU A 129 9.08 -1.86 2.71
CA LEU A 129 8.22 -0.83 3.28
C LEU A 129 6.75 -1.13 3.01
N HIS A 130 6.47 -1.61 1.81
CA HIS A 130 5.13 -1.76 1.27
C HIS A 130 4.75 -3.21 1.20
N SER A 131 3.67 -3.58 1.90
CA SER A 131 3.31 -4.99 2.03
C SER A 131 1.81 -5.22 2.05
N TYR A 132 1.42 -6.37 1.50
CA TYR A 132 0.09 -6.93 1.66
C TYR A 132 0.00 -7.65 3.00
N ALA A 133 -1.00 -7.29 3.80
CA ALA A 133 -1.34 -8.01 5.02
C ALA A 133 -2.86 -8.23 5.09
N TRP A 134 -3.27 -9.50 5.20
CA TRP A 134 -4.65 -9.85 5.49
C TRP A 134 -4.80 -9.89 7.00
N VAL A 135 -5.27 -8.77 7.56
CA VAL A 135 -5.44 -8.58 9.00
C VAL A 135 -6.92 -8.68 9.33
N THR A 136 -7.28 -9.58 10.23
CA THR A 136 -8.68 -9.78 10.67
C THR A 136 -9.17 -8.62 11.53
N GLU A 137 -10.48 -8.36 11.51
CA GLU A 137 -11.09 -7.35 12.40
C GLU A 137 -10.85 -7.67 13.88
N THR A 138 -10.78 -8.95 14.24
CA THR A 138 -10.44 -9.38 15.60
C THR A 138 -9.06 -8.86 16.04
N THR A 139 -8.03 -8.99 15.18
CA THR A 139 -6.68 -8.53 15.51
C THR A 139 -6.57 -7.00 15.41
N ARG A 140 -7.30 -6.35 14.50
CA ARG A 140 -7.42 -4.88 14.43
C ARG A 140 -8.03 -4.25 15.68
N LEU A 141 -8.97 -4.95 16.33
CA LEU A 141 -9.60 -4.46 17.56
C LEU A 141 -8.74 -4.66 18.82
N ALA A 142 -7.70 -5.51 18.77
CA ALA A 142 -6.88 -5.85 19.93
C ALA A 142 -6.27 -4.64 20.69
N PRO A 143 -5.83 -3.54 20.02
CA PRO A 143 -5.37 -2.33 20.71
C PRO A 143 -6.44 -1.65 21.59
N TYR A 144 -7.73 -1.85 21.30
CA TYR A 144 -8.83 -1.26 22.05
C TYR A 144 -9.38 -2.18 23.16
N MET A 145 -8.79 -3.37 23.33
CA MET A 145 -9.17 -4.33 24.36
C MET A 145 -8.28 -4.26 25.59
N SER A 146 -8.73 -4.88 26.69
CA SER A 146 -7.92 -5.04 27.90
C SER A 146 -6.61 -5.78 27.62
N ALA A 147 -5.60 -5.59 28.48
CA ALA A 147 -4.27 -6.19 28.29
C ALA A 147 -4.32 -7.73 28.15
N SER A 148 -5.16 -8.40 28.94
CA SER A 148 -5.33 -9.86 28.88
C SER A 148 -5.97 -10.31 27.56
N GLN A 149 -7.04 -9.64 27.12
CA GLN A 149 -7.70 -9.93 25.84
C GLN A 149 -6.77 -9.69 24.65
N ARG A 150 -6.04 -8.57 24.67
CA ARG A 150 -5.04 -8.24 23.64
C ARG A 150 -3.98 -9.33 23.55
N ALA A 151 -3.46 -9.80 24.69
CA ALA A 151 -2.47 -10.88 24.72
C ALA A 151 -3.02 -12.18 24.11
N SER A 152 -4.25 -12.56 24.47
CA SER A 152 -4.91 -13.75 23.93
C SER A 152 -5.14 -13.68 22.41
N ILE A 153 -5.59 -12.53 21.90
CA ILE A 153 -5.78 -12.34 20.45
C ILE A 153 -4.44 -12.36 19.71
N ASN A 154 -3.42 -11.68 20.25
CA ASN A 154 -2.09 -11.66 19.65
C ASN A 154 -1.45 -13.05 19.59
N ALA A 155 -1.74 -13.93 20.57
CA ALA A 155 -1.30 -15.32 20.53
C ALA A 155 -1.91 -16.12 19.36
N LEU A 156 -3.07 -15.70 18.84
CA LEU A 156 -3.74 -16.30 17.68
C LEU A 156 -3.45 -15.55 16.37
N LYS A 157 -2.62 -14.50 16.39
CA LYS A 157 -2.42 -13.63 15.23
C LYS A 157 -1.92 -14.37 13.98
N SER A 158 -0.98 -15.30 14.11
CA SER A 158 -0.47 -16.08 12.96
C SER A 158 -1.49 -17.08 12.41
N TYR A 159 -2.44 -17.51 13.25
CA TYR A 159 -3.54 -18.36 12.82
C TYR A 159 -4.60 -17.56 12.04
N LEU A 160 -4.91 -16.34 12.51
CA LEU A 160 -5.92 -15.47 11.93
C LEU A 160 -5.42 -14.66 10.73
N ASP A 161 -4.23 -14.08 10.80
CA ASP A 161 -3.76 -13.11 9.83
C ASP A 161 -2.73 -13.73 8.88
N ARG A 162 -2.54 -13.13 7.70
CA ARG A 162 -1.50 -13.54 6.73
C ARG A 162 -0.66 -12.35 6.29
N GLY A 163 0.60 -12.63 6.00
CA GLY A 163 1.60 -11.63 5.65
C GLY A 163 2.43 -11.15 6.85
N PRO A 164 3.19 -10.07 6.68
CA PRO A 164 3.28 -9.24 5.47
C PRO A 164 3.91 -9.98 4.28
N TYR A 165 3.42 -9.69 3.08
CA TYR A 165 4.05 -10.11 1.81
C TYR A 165 4.49 -8.87 1.03
N PRO A 166 5.68 -8.86 0.42
CA PRO A 166 6.19 -7.68 -0.27
C PRO A 166 5.28 -7.29 -1.44
N ALA A 167 4.85 -6.03 -1.45
CA ALA A 167 4.00 -5.48 -2.49
C ALA A 167 4.83 -4.62 -3.45
N GLY A 168 4.53 -4.74 -4.74
CA GLY A 168 4.88 -3.74 -5.74
C GLY A 168 3.61 -2.97 -6.13
N GLY A 169 3.77 -1.93 -6.95
CA GLY A 169 2.67 -1.06 -7.35
C GLY A 169 2.45 0.11 -6.40
N ASP A 170 1.47 0.94 -6.76
CA ASP A 170 0.84 1.98 -5.95
C ASP A 170 -0.60 2.27 -6.47
N HIS A 171 -1.19 3.39 -6.04
CA HIS A 171 -2.50 3.89 -6.48
C HIS A 171 -2.61 4.21 -7.99
N SER A 172 -1.50 4.37 -8.71
CA SER A 172 -1.45 4.72 -10.13
C SER A 172 -1.18 3.52 -11.03
N THR A 173 -0.72 2.40 -10.47
CA THR A 173 -0.39 1.19 -11.25
C THR A 173 -1.59 0.30 -11.52
N LEU A 174 -1.54 -0.46 -12.62
CA LEU A 174 -2.58 -1.42 -13.01
C LEU A 174 -2.80 -2.52 -11.95
N ASN A 175 -1.71 -3.10 -11.43
CA ASN A 175 -1.79 -3.99 -10.27
C ASN A 175 -1.77 -3.15 -8.99
N VAL A 176 -2.91 -2.51 -8.71
CA VAL A 176 -3.04 -1.50 -7.67
C VAL A 176 -2.64 -2.02 -6.28
N SER A 177 -1.92 -1.19 -5.54
CA SER A 177 -1.57 -1.41 -4.14
C SER A 177 -1.49 -0.06 -3.43
N ALA A 178 -2.64 0.60 -3.27
CA ALA A 178 -2.65 1.96 -2.74
C ALA A 178 -2.19 1.99 -1.27
N TYR A 179 -1.45 3.03 -0.92
CA TYR A 179 -1.03 3.37 0.45
C TYR A 179 -1.32 4.85 0.71
N ALA A 180 -1.33 5.25 1.98
CA ALA A 180 -1.70 6.59 2.40
C ALA A 180 -0.48 7.52 2.48
N TRP A 181 -0.34 8.48 1.54
CA TRP A 181 0.75 9.44 1.56
C TRP A 181 0.77 10.25 2.86
N GLY A 182 1.92 10.30 3.52
CA GLY A 182 2.12 11.03 4.76
C GLY A 182 1.68 10.31 6.04
N GLN A 183 1.14 9.09 5.94
CA GLN A 183 0.81 8.24 7.09
C GLN A 183 1.76 7.04 7.23
N ASP A 184 1.67 6.08 6.32
CA ASP A 184 2.50 4.87 6.29
C ASP A 184 2.58 4.32 4.86
N PHE A 185 3.11 3.09 4.71
CA PHE A 185 3.26 2.41 3.43
C PHE A 185 2.43 1.12 3.38
N ASP A 186 1.48 0.92 4.30
CA ASP A 186 0.67 -0.29 4.30
C ASP A 186 -0.36 -0.25 3.16
N THR A 187 -0.58 -1.39 2.51
CA THR A 187 -1.57 -1.47 1.43
C THR A 187 -2.98 -1.41 2.01
N TRP A 188 -3.81 -0.48 1.56
CA TRP A 188 -5.22 -0.40 1.98
C TRP A 188 -6.21 -0.73 0.85
N LEU A 189 -5.82 -0.51 -0.42
CA LEU A 189 -6.63 -0.84 -1.60
C LEU A 189 -5.85 -1.77 -2.53
N ILE A 190 -6.45 -2.92 -2.82
CA ILE A 190 -5.90 -3.97 -3.68
C ILE A 190 -7.00 -4.59 -4.55
N PRO A 191 -6.66 -5.30 -5.65
CA PRO A 191 -7.61 -6.11 -6.40
C PRO A 191 -8.15 -7.24 -5.52
N ALA A 192 -9.42 -7.16 -5.12
CA ALA A 192 -10.07 -8.24 -4.37
C ALA A 192 -10.07 -9.56 -5.17
N MET A 193 -10.32 -9.50 -6.47
CA MET A 193 -10.32 -10.63 -7.39
C MET A 193 -9.66 -10.23 -8.71
N ARG A 194 -9.07 -11.21 -9.41
CA ARG A 194 -8.67 -11.06 -10.82
C ARG A 194 -9.44 -12.07 -11.66
N ILE A 195 -9.96 -11.63 -12.80
CA ILE A 195 -10.80 -12.43 -13.69
C ILE A 195 -10.33 -12.27 -15.13
N VAL A 196 -10.32 -13.36 -15.88
CA VAL A 196 -10.12 -13.40 -17.33
C VAL A 196 -11.27 -14.20 -17.93
N VAL A 197 -11.87 -13.67 -19.00
CA VAL A 197 -12.93 -14.36 -19.76
C VAL A 197 -12.47 -14.52 -21.20
N ASP A 198 -12.29 -15.77 -21.63
CA ASP A 198 -12.05 -16.12 -23.03
C ASP A 198 -13.32 -16.74 -23.62
N PHE A 199 -14.06 -15.94 -24.39
CA PHE A 199 -15.32 -16.37 -25.00
C PHE A 199 -15.16 -17.45 -26.09
N ALA A 200 -13.93 -17.72 -26.55
CA ALA A 200 -13.67 -18.81 -27.49
C ALA A 200 -13.37 -20.14 -26.79
N ALA A 201 -13.08 -20.11 -25.48
CA ALA A 201 -12.72 -21.30 -24.72
C ALA A 201 -13.95 -22.13 -24.29
N ALA A 202 -13.73 -23.44 -24.14
CA ALA A 202 -14.73 -24.39 -23.67
C ALA A 202 -15.18 -24.12 -22.22
N GLU A 203 -14.26 -23.65 -21.39
CA GLU A 203 -14.47 -23.18 -20.04
C GLU A 203 -13.97 -21.72 -19.98
N PRO A 204 -14.85 -20.73 -20.19
CA PRO A 204 -14.42 -19.38 -20.55
C PRO A 204 -13.88 -18.57 -19.37
N LEU A 205 -14.24 -18.93 -18.13
CA LEU A 205 -13.98 -18.11 -16.95
C LEU A 205 -12.79 -18.63 -16.15
N HIS A 206 -11.80 -17.77 -15.99
CA HIS A 206 -10.68 -17.97 -15.08
C HIS A 206 -10.66 -16.87 -14.04
N GLY A 207 -10.36 -17.22 -12.79
CA GLY A 207 -10.32 -16.23 -11.72
C GLY A 207 -9.46 -16.65 -10.55
N VAL A 208 -9.17 -15.69 -9.67
CA VAL A 208 -8.52 -15.92 -8.39
C VAL A 208 -8.94 -14.84 -7.40
N ASN A 209 -9.27 -15.25 -6.17
CA ASN A 209 -9.55 -14.33 -5.07
C ASN A 209 -8.25 -13.98 -4.33
N SER A 210 -8.18 -12.82 -3.66
CA SER A 210 -6.96 -12.37 -2.98
C SER A 210 -6.60 -13.15 -1.72
N SER A 211 -7.57 -13.83 -1.11
CA SER A 211 -7.38 -14.70 0.05
C SER A 211 -7.72 -16.16 -0.30
N GLY A 212 -8.72 -16.75 0.36
CA GLY A 212 -9.35 -18.00 -0.06
C GLY A 212 -10.86 -17.80 -0.24
N GLN A 213 -11.59 -18.88 -0.49
CA GLN A 213 -13.05 -18.82 -0.64
C GLN A 213 -13.79 -18.83 0.72
N SER A 214 -13.13 -19.27 1.80
CA SER A 214 -13.73 -19.33 3.12
C SER A 214 -13.30 -18.17 4.01
N GLY A 215 -14.24 -17.62 4.78
CA GLY A 215 -13.94 -16.70 5.87
C GLY A 215 -13.60 -17.39 7.20
N ASN A 216 -13.62 -18.73 7.26
CA ASN A 216 -13.33 -19.48 8.48
C ASN A 216 -11.83 -19.82 8.57
N PRO A 217 -11.07 -19.33 9.58
CA PRO A 217 -9.65 -19.62 9.74
C PRO A 217 -9.29 -21.12 9.84
N ALA A 218 -10.25 -21.97 10.22
CA ALA A 218 -10.05 -23.42 10.29
C ALA A 218 -10.22 -24.12 8.93
N SER A 219 -10.71 -23.41 7.91
CA SER A 219 -10.91 -23.98 6.57
C SER A 219 -9.58 -24.10 5.83
N PRO A 220 -9.35 -25.19 5.07
CA PRO A 220 -8.23 -25.23 4.13
C PRO A 220 -8.34 -24.13 3.06
N HIS A 221 -9.55 -23.63 2.79
CA HIS A 221 -9.82 -22.57 1.81
C HIS A 221 -9.83 -21.16 2.41
N TYR A 222 -9.21 -20.96 3.58
CA TYR A 222 -9.15 -19.64 4.22
C TYR A 222 -8.17 -18.67 3.52
N ALA A 223 -7.03 -19.21 3.08
CA ALA A 223 -5.89 -18.43 2.61
C ALA A 223 -5.13 -19.11 1.46
N ASP A 224 -5.69 -20.16 0.88
CA ASP A 224 -5.06 -20.98 -0.17
C ASP A 224 -4.92 -20.27 -1.52
N GLY A 225 -5.70 -19.23 -1.78
CA GLY A 225 -5.57 -18.41 -2.99
C GLY A 225 -4.51 -17.30 -2.90
N ILE A 226 -3.95 -16.99 -1.72
CA ILE A 226 -2.98 -15.89 -1.54
C ILE A 226 -1.78 -16.06 -2.47
N GLU A 227 -1.17 -17.24 -2.50
CA GLU A 227 0.02 -17.49 -3.31
C GLU A 227 -0.27 -17.36 -4.81
N ALA A 228 -1.38 -17.94 -5.27
CA ALA A 228 -1.81 -17.85 -6.65
C ALA A 228 -2.10 -16.39 -7.02
N TRP A 229 -2.79 -15.64 -6.15
CA TRP A 229 -3.05 -14.23 -6.35
C TRP A 229 -1.74 -13.42 -6.42
N LEU A 230 -0.79 -13.62 -5.53
CA LEU A 230 0.50 -12.90 -5.57
C LEU A 230 1.27 -13.16 -6.89
N LYS A 231 1.15 -14.36 -7.45
CA LYS A 231 1.85 -14.78 -8.68
C LYS A 231 1.05 -14.56 -9.96
N GLY A 232 -0.21 -14.08 -9.88
CA GLY A 232 -1.10 -14.01 -11.04
C GLY A 232 -1.49 -15.39 -11.60
N GLY A 233 -1.54 -16.42 -10.76
CA GLY A 233 -2.06 -17.75 -11.10
C GLY A 233 -3.59 -17.77 -10.97
N TYR A 234 -4.26 -18.36 -11.96
CA TYR A 234 -5.72 -18.41 -12.03
C TYR A 234 -6.22 -19.86 -11.94
N MET A 235 -7.44 -20.03 -11.43
CA MET A 235 -8.19 -21.29 -11.50
C MET A 235 -9.36 -21.16 -12.49
N SER A 236 -9.74 -22.27 -13.11
CA SER A 236 -10.92 -22.34 -13.99
C SER A 236 -12.20 -22.39 -13.15
N PHE A 237 -13.23 -21.67 -13.59
CA PHE A 237 -14.59 -21.76 -13.06
C PHE A 237 -15.43 -22.54 -14.08
N PRO A 238 -15.70 -23.83 -13.85
CA PRO A 238 -16.35 -24.69 -14.83
C PRO A 238 -17.84 -24.37 -14.99
N PHE A 239 -18.28 -24.30 -16.24
CA PHE A 239 -19.66 -24.20 -16.69
C PHE A 239 -20.19 -25.55 -17.17
N ARG A 240 -19.33 -26.46 -17.63
CA ARG A 240 -19.77 -27.80 -18.05
C ARG A 240 -19.91 -28.71 -16.84
N ALA A 241 -21.03 -29.43 -16.78
CA ALA A 241 -21.36 -30.33 -15.69
C ALA A 241 -20.26 -31.39 -15.43
N GLU A 242 -19.66 -31.91 -16.49
CA GLU A 242 -18.58 -32.90 -16.44
C GLU A 242 -17.30 -32.42 -15.73
N ASN A 243 -17.08 -31.11 -15.64
CA ASN A 243 -15.89 -30.52 -15.02
C ASN A 243 -16.12 -30.07 -13.56
N LEU A 244 -17.37 -30.07 -13.08
CA LEU A 244 -17.70 -29.60 -11.72
C LEU A 244 -16.99 -30.41 -10.64
N ASP A 245 -17.03 -31.74 -10.72
CA ASP A 245 -16.45 -32.62 -9.70
C ASP A 245 -14.92 -32.53 -9.67
N LYS A 246 -14.28 -32.26 -10.82
CA LYS A 246 -12.84 -32.08 -10.92
C LYS A 246 -12.36 -30.82 -10.19
N VAL A 247 -13.15 -29.73 -10.24
CA VAL A 247 -12.76 -28.43 -9.67
C VAL A 247 -13.28 -28.26 -8.25
N TYR A 248 -14.54 -28.62 -8.00
CA TYR A 248 -15.22 -28.39 -6.73
C TYR A 248 -15.29 -29.64 -5.83
N GLY A 249 -14.70 -30.75 -6.24
CA GLY A 249 -14.79 -32.02 -5.53
C GLY A 249 -16.20 -32.62 -5.56
N ASN A 250 -16.45 -33.64 -4.74
CA ASN A 250 -17.70 -34.41 -4.72
C ASN A 250 -18.55 -34.23 -3.45
N GLN A 251 -18.13 -33.38 -2.50
CA GLN A 251 -18.94 -33.05 -1.33
C GLN A 251 -20.08 -32.11 -1.70
N ARG A 252 -21.31 -32.45 -1.30
CA ARG A 252 -22.52 -31.69 -1.64
C ARG A 252 -23.42 -31.52 -0.42
N LEU A 253 -23.98 -30.33 -0.28
CA LEU A 253 -25.03 -30.04 0.69
C LEU A 253 -26.36 -29.89 -0.06
N LEU A 254 -27.32 -30.78 0.21
CA LEU A 254 -28.67 -30.66 -0.32
C LEU A 254 -29.57 -30.00 0.73
N LEU A 255 -30.04 -28.79 0.45
CA LEU A 255 -31.01 -28.09 1.29
C LEU A 255 -32.42 -28.44 0.82
N MET A 256 -33.24 -29.00 1.71
CA MET A 256 -34.63 -29.33 1.44
C MET A 256 -35.55 -28.37 2.21
N PRO A 257 -36.66 -27.90 1.62
CA PRO A 257 -37.66 -27.12 2.35
C PRO A 257 -38.16 -27.90 3.57
N ALA A 258 -38.31 -27.19 4.69
CA ALA A 258 -39.14 -27.69 5.77
C ALA A 258 -40.58 -27.78 5.23
N ARG A 259 -41.24 -28.92 5.49
CA ARG A 259 -42.63 -29.14 5.08
C ARG A 259 -43.58 -28.19 5.77
#